data_AF-A0A7V2NMG7-F1
#
_entry.id   AF-A0A7V2NMG7-F1
#
_cell.length_a   1.000
_cell.length_b   1.000
_cell.length_c   1.000
_cell.angle_alpha   90.00
_cell.angle_beta   90.00
_cell.angle_gamma   90.00
#
_symmetry.space_group_name_H-M   'P 1'
#
loop_
_entity.id
_entity.type
_entity.pdbx_description
1 polymer ?
#
loop_
_entity_poly.entity_id
_entity_poly.type
_entity_poly.pdbx_seq_one_letter_code
_entity_poly.pdbx_strand_id
1 'polypeptide(L)'
;MISQPILLSIIELGGYPNFTPLYESVGYRVETVTSVRKALSFIKKTTPDVVIAEFNFQSDFRDRTSSLETLMAVLEQKIPKARVVVFYESGFSHQFDKLRANYSFYRELSFPIDEKALAACLSSPDDA
;
A
#
# COMPACT_ATOMS: atom_id res chain seq x y z
N MET A 1 -9.96 -19.91 16.63
CA MET A 1 -10.16 -18.45 16.49
C MET A 1 -9.65 -18.07 15.13
N ILE A 2 -10.51 -17.60 14.24
CA ILE A 2 -10.07 -17.01 12.96
C ILE A 2 -9.55 -15.62 13.33
N SER A 3 -8.25 -15.38 13.18
CA SER A 3 -7.68 -14.04 13.36
C SER A 3 -8.13 -13.16 12.20
N GLN A 4 -8.57 -11.93 12.48
CA GLN A 4 -8.88 -10.98 11.42
C GLN A 4 -7.61 -10.67 10.60
N PRO A 5 -7.72 -10.58 9.27
CA PRO A 5 -6.58 -10.23 8.42
C PRO A 5 -6.10 -8.82 8.72
N ILE A 6 -4.80 -8.60 8.65
CA ILE A 6 -4.16 -7.32 8.99
C ILE A 6 -3.94 -6.51 7.72
N LEU A 7 -4.43 -5.27 7.73
CA LEU A 7 -4.16 -4.28 6.69
C LEU A 7 -3.23 -3.20 7.25
N LEU A 8 -2.05 -3.06 6.64
CA LEU A 8 -1.10 -1.99 6.96
C LEU A 8 -1.31 -0.80 6.01
N SER A 9 -1.77 0.33 6.54
CA SER A 9 -1.94 1.58 5.78
C SER A 9 -0.77 2.53 6.03
N ILE A 10 -0.05 2.91 4.98
CA ILE A 10 1.12 3.79 5.05
C ILE A 10 0.74 5.16 4.47
N ILE A 11 0.72 6.19 5.31
CA ILE A 11 0.33 7.56 4.95
C ILE A 11 1.53 8.49 5.19
N GLU A 12 2.20 8.95 4.13
CA GLU A 12 3.46 9.69 4.28
C GLU A 12 3.28 11.21 4.28
N LEU A 13 2.49 11.74 3.34
CA LEU A 13 2.29 13.19 3.20
C LEU A 13 1.00 13.68 3.88
N GLY A 14 0.05 12.77 4.09
CA GLY A 14 -1.31 13.15 4.48
C GLY A 14 -2.00 13.98 3.39
N GLY A 15 -3.29 14.29 3.57
CA GLY A 15 -4.07 15.06 2.60
C GLY A 15 -5.07 14.25 1.78
N TYR A 16 -5.10 12.93 1.95
CA TYR A 16 -6.12 12.05 1.39
C TYR A 16 -7.20 11.70 2.42
N PRO A 17 -8.41 11.31 1.95
CA PRO A 17 -9.47 10.85 2.85
C PRO A 17 -9.00 9.70 3.74
N ASN A 18 -9.48 9.69 4.98
CA ASN A 18 -9.23 8.58 5.88
C ASN A 18 -10.11 7.38 5.47
N PHE A 19 -9.52 6.41 4.80
CA PHE A 19 -10.21 5.18 4.38
C PHE A 19 -10.20 4.08 5.46
N THR A 20 -9.66 4.32 6.66
CA THR A 20 -9.69 3.33 7.76
C THR A 20 -11.09 2.78 8.04
N PRO A 21 -12.17 3.61 8.12
CA PRO A 21 -13.53 3.09 8.31
C PRO A 21 -13.97 2.12 7.21
N LEU A 22 -13.56 2.37 5.96
CA LEU A 22 -13.85 1.49 4.83
C LEU A 22 -13.12 0.15 4.98
N TYR A 23 -11.83 0.18 5.32
CA TYR A 23 -11.02 -1.02 5.53
C TYR A 23 -11.56 -1.90 6.67
N GLU A 24 -11.96 -1.29 7.78
CA GLU A 24 -12.57 -2.00 8.90
C GLU A 24 -13.93 -2.58 8.52
N SER A 25 -14.74 -1.84 7.74
CA SER A 25 -16.07 -2.31 7.29
C SER A 25 -16.01 -3.55 6.40
N VAL A 26 -14.90 -3.74 5.66
CA VAL A 26 -14.66 -4.94 4.84
C VAL A 26 -13.92 -6.05 5.61
N GLY A 27 -13.68 -5.88 6.92
CA GLY A 27 -13.27 -6.96 7.82
C GLY A 27 -11.79 -7.00 8.21
N TYR A 28 -11.00 -5.97 7.89
CA TYR A 28 -9.58 -5.91 8.29
C TYR A 28 -9.37 -5.33 9.68
N ARG A 29 -8.36 -5.84 10.37
CA ARG A 29 -7.70 -5.13 11.47
C ARG A 29 -6.69 -4.15 10.89
N VAL A 30 -6.99 -2.86 10.97
CA VAL A 30 -6.16 -1.81 10.35
C VAL A 30 -5.04 -1.36 11.28
N GLU A 31 -3.84 -1.25 10.74
CA GLU A 31 -2.68 -0.64 11.38
C GLU A 31 -2.19 0.51 10.50
N THR A 32 -2.16 1.73 11.04
CA THR A 32 -1.72 2.91 10.29
C THR A 32 -0.34 3.36 10.73
N VAL A 33 0.55 3.57 9.76
CA VAL A 33 1.90 4.11 10.01
C VAL A 33 2.16 5.32 9.12
N THR A 34 2.95 6.25 9.63
CA THR A 34 3.14 7.56 8.99
C THR A 34 4.43 7.67 8.15
N SER A 35 5.10 6.55 7.89
CA SER A 35 6.32 6.50 7.07
C SER A 35 6.70 5.07 6.71
N VAL A 36 7.44 4.91 5.61
CA VAL A 36 8.01 3.60 5.24
C VAL A 36 8.91 3.02 6.34
N ARG A 37 9.69 3.85 7.05
CA ARG A 37 10.53 3.36 8.16
C ARG A 37 9.71 2.65 9.25
N LYS A 38 8.55 3.22 9.62
CA LYS A 38 7.64 2.61 10.59
C LYS A 38 6.98 1.36 10.03
N ALA A 39 6.60 1.37 8.75
CA ALA A 39 6.10 0.18 8.05
C ALA A 39 7.11 -0.98 8.09
N LEU A 40 8.38 -0.73 7.77
CA LEU A 40 9.44 -1.73 7.83
C LEU A 40 9.66 -2.27 9.25
N SER A 41 9.49 -1.43 10.25
CA SER A 41 9.59 -1.84 11.66
C SER A 41 8.41 -2.72 12.09
N PHE A 42 7.22 -2.44 11.55
CA PHE A 42 6.02 -3.24 11.74
C PHE A 42 6.13 -4.61 11.04
N ILE A 43 6.51 -4.63 9.76
CA ILE A 43 6.69 -5.84 8.93
C ILE A 43 7.69 -6.84 9.54
N LYS A 44 8.65 -6.36 10.34
CA LYS A 44 9.58 -7.24 11.06
C LYS A 44 8.92 -8.06 12.17
N LYS A 45 7.79 -7.60 12.72
CA LYS A 45 7.11 -8.18 13.88
C LYS A 45 5.78 -8.82 13.50
N THR A 46 5.15 -8.31 12.45
CA THR A 46 3.79 -8.65 12.05
C THR A 46 3.74 -8.82 10.55
N THR A 47 3.01 -9.84 10.09
CA THR A 47 2.82 -10.14 8.68
C THR A 47 1.45 -9.63 8.22
N PRO A 48 1.36 -8.43 7.60
CA PRO A 48 0.10 -7.97 7.02
C PRO A 48 -0.30 -8.79 5.78
N ASP A 49 -1.60 -8.99 5.61
CA ASP A 49 -2.20 -9.62 4.43
C ASP A 49 -2.36 -8.61 3.28
N VAL A 50 -2.59 -7.34 3.64
CA VAL A 50 -2.74 -6.23 2.70
C VAL A 50 -1.85 -5.06 3.14
N VAL A 51 -1.19 -4.42 2.17
CA VAL A 51 -0.45 -3.19 2.39
C VAL A 51 -0.98 -2.12 1.46
N ILE A 52 -1.43 -1.00 2.02
CA ILE A 52 -1.80 0.20 1.27
C ILE A 52 -0.63 1.18 1.37
N ALA A 53 -0.13 1.64 0.23
CA ALA A 53 0.97 2.60 0.17
C ALA A 53 0.71 3.69 -0.87
N GLU A 54 1.37 4.84 -0.71
CA GLU A 54 1.28 5.97 -1.62
C GLU A 54 2.54 6.05 -2.51
N PHE A 55 2.35 6.23 -3.80
CA PHE A 55 3.41 6.68 -4.70
C PHE A 55 3.48 8.20 -4.66
N ASN A 56 4.41 8.71 -3.84
CA ASN A 56 4.69 10.13 -3.70
C ASN A 56 5.92 10.50 -4.52
N PHE A 57 5.74 11.12 -5.69
CA PHE A 57 6.86 11.60 -6.50
C PHE A 57 7.43 12.90 -5.89
N GLN A 58 8.64 12.83 -5.34
CA GLN A 58 9.37 14.02 -4.88
C GLN A 58 10.54 14.29 -5.84
N SER A 59 10.46 15.41 -6.56
CA SER A 59 11.46 15.80 -7.58
C SER A 59 12.86 16.08 -7.01
N ASP A 60 12.97 16.32 -5.70
CA ASP A 60 14.24 16.64 -5.03
C ASP A 60 15.08 15.42 -4.66
N PHE A 61 14.58 14.19 -4.87
CA PHE A 61 15.42 13.00 -4.80
C PHE A 61 16.28 12.85 -6.05
N ARG A 62 17.33 13.68 -6.17
CA ARG A 62 18.33 13.57 -7.25
C ARG A 62 19.06 12.22 -7.25
N ASP A 63 19.12 11.54 -6.09
CA ASP A 63 19.87 10.29 -5.90
C ASP A 63 19.15 9.19 -5.11
N ARG A 64 17.83 9.29 -4.83
CA ARG A 64 17.16 8.28 -3.98
C ARG A 64 16.10 7.47 -4.73
N THR A 65 16.35 6.18 -4.76
CA THR A 65 15.39 5.07 -4.66
C THR A 65 14.12 5.53 -3.93
N SER A 66 12.95 5.39 -4.53
CA SER A 66 11.72 5.87 -3.89
C SER A 66 11.48 5.14 -2.56
N SER A 67 10.87 5.80 -1.56
CA SER A 67 10.52 5.12 -0.30
C SER A 67 9.68 3.86 -0.57
N LEU A 68 8.80 3.92 -1.58
CA LEU A 68 7.99 2.80 -2.03
C LEU A 68 8.82 1.65 -2.60
N GLU A 69 9.86 1.92 -3.38
CA GLU A 69 10.77 0.89 -3.91
C GLU A 69 11.50 0.13 -2.79
N THR A 70 11.96 0.86 -1.75
CA THR A 70 12.52 0.21 -0.55
C THR A 70 11.50 -0.67 0.16
N LEU A 71 10.25 -0.22 0.26
CA LEU A 71 9.16 -0.99 0.85
C LEU A 71 8.91 -2.27 0.04
N MET A 72 8.80 -2.16 -1.30
CA MET A 72 8.52 -3.29 -2.19
C MET A 72 9.59 -4.36 -2.12
N ALA A 73 10.87 -3.98 -2.15
CA ALA A 73 11.97 -4.94 -2.03
C ALA A 73 11.87 -5.77 -0.73
N VAL A 74 11.45 -5.16 0.38
CA VAL A 74 11.26 -5.88 1.64
C VAL A 74 10.00 -6.74 1.63
N LEU A 75 8.90 -6.27 1.03
CA LEU A 75 7.65 -7.01 0.94
C LEU A 75 7.81 -8.27 0.09
N GLU A 76 8.40 -8.17 -1.10
CA GLU A 76 8.67 -9.34 -1.96
C GLU A 76 9.57 -10.36 -1.28
N GLN A 77 10.58 -9.90 -0.53
CA GLN A 77 11.50 -10.78 0.17
C GLN A 77 10.87 -11.47 1.39
N LYS A 78 10.07 -10.75 2.19
CA LYS A 78 9.60 -11.23 3.50
C LYS A 78 8.17 -11.74 3.51
N ILE A 79 7.31 -11.13 2.71
CA ILE A 79 5.87 -11.39 2.68
C ILE A 79 5.40 -11.40 1.22
N PRO A 80 5.88 -12.33 0.38
CA PRO A 80 5.58 -12.36 -1.05
C PRO A 80 4.09 -12.54 -1.37
N LYS A 81 3.28 -12.95 -0.38
CA LYS A 81 1.83 -13.11 -0.51
C LYS A 81 1.04 -11.86 -0.14
N ALA A 82 1.68 -10.82 0.42
CA ALA A 82 0.97 -9.60 0.78
C ALA A 82 0.42 -8.92 -0.46
N ARG A 83 -0.87 -8.58 -0.43
CA ARG A 83 -1.50 -7.82 -1.52
C ARG A 83 -1.15 -6.34 -1.35
N VAL A 84 -0.32 -5.83 -2.24
CA VAL A 84 0.08 -4.42 -2.23
C VAL A 84 -0.85 -3.60 -3.11
N VAL A 85 -1.55 -2.64 -2.51
CA VAL A 85 -2.34 -1.64 -3.22
C VAL A 85 -1.60 -0.31 -3.18
N VAL A 86 -1.39 0.29 -4.35
CA VAL A 86 -0.70 1.58 -4.47
C VAL A 86 -1.68 2.67 -4.89
N PHE A 87 -1.70 3.75 -4.12
CA PHE A 87 -2.38 4.99 -4.49
C PHE A 87 -1.39 5.92 -5.19
N TYR A 88 -1.78 6.53 -6.30
CA TYR A 88 -0.91 7.43 -7.05
C TYR A 88 -1.68 8.58 -7.67
N GLU A 89 -1.01 9.71 -7.91
CA GLU A 89 -1.58 10.81 -8.69
C GLU A 89 -1.48 10.49 -10.18
N SER A 90 -2.57 10.67 -10.93
CA SER A 90 -2.60 10.40 -12.37
C SER A 90 -1.54 11.21 -13.14
N GLY A 91 -1.25 12.43 -12.69
CA GLY A 91 -0.18 13.28 -13.21
C GLY A 91 1.24 12.74 -13.03
N PHE A 92 1.45 11.75 -12.15
CA PHE A 92 2.72 11.08 -11.92
C PHE A 92 2.80 9.66 -12.51
N SER A 93 1.85 9.27 -13.38
CA SER A 93 1.84 7.93 -13.96
C SER A 93 3.15 7.59 -14.69
N HIS A 94 3.74 8.52 -15.42
CA HIS A 94 4.98 8.28 -16.15
C HIS A 94 6.17 7.97 -15.23
N GLN A 95 6.23 8.62 -14.08
CA GLN A 95 7.23 8.38 -13.06
C GLN A 95 6.97 7.04 -12.38
N PHE A 96 5.70 6.69 -12.17
CA PHE A 96 5.29 5.42 -11.58
C PHE A 96 5.61 4.22 -12.49
N ASP A 97 5.62 4.39 -13.82
CA ASP A 97 5.99 3.33 -14.78
C ASP A 97 7.37 2.72 -14.49
N LYS A 98 8.31 3.50 -13.92
CA LYS A 98 9.62 2.98 -13.51
C LYS A 98 9.52 1.95 -12.40
N LEU A 99 8.57 2.10 -11.47
CA LEU A 99 8.31 1.11 -10.43
C LEU A 99 7.58 -0.11 -11.01
N ARG A 100 6.57 0.10 -11.86
CA ARG A 100 5.84 -0.98 -12.55
C ARG A 100 6.73 -1.90 -13.37
N ALA A 101 7.82 -1.35 -13.94
CA ALA A 101 8.79 -2.14 -14.70
C ALA A 101 9.58 -3.14 -13.84
N ASN A 102 9.70 -2.89 -12.54
CA ASN A 102 10.53 -3.68 -11.62
C ASN A 102 9.73 -4.45 -10.57
N TYR A 103 8.50 -4.02 -10.27
CA TYR A 103 7.66 -4.57 -9.21
C TYR A 103 6.24 -4.81 -9.69
N SER A 104 5.61 -5.84 -9.14
CA SER A 104 4.19 -6.12 -9.36
C SER A 104 3.35 -5.66 -8.17
N PHE A 105 2.23 -5.02 -8.45
CA PHE A 105 1.27 -4.57 -7.45
C PHE A 105 -0.04 -5.34 -7.60
N TYR A 106 -0.72 -5.62 -6.49
CA TYR A 106 -2.02 -6.30 -6.53
C TYR A 106 -3.07 -5.42 -7.20
N ARG A 107 -3.11 -4.13 -6.83
CA ARG A 107 -3.92 -3.10 -7.48
C ARG A 107 -3.24 -1.74 -7.40
N GLU A 108 -3.59 -0.90 -8.35
CA GLU A 108 -3.13 0.49 -8.43
C GLU A 108 -4.37 1.36 -8.62
N LEU A 109 -4.54 2.37 -7.78
CA LEU A 109 -5.68 3.28 -7.84
C LEU A 109 -5.16 4.71 -7.96
N SER A 110 -5.67 5.44 -8.95
CA SER A 110 -5.31 6.84 -9.13
C SER A 110 -6.26 7.75 -8.35
N PHE A 111 -5.74 8.87 -7.84
CA PHE A 111 -6.58 9.90 -7.23
C PHE A 111 -7.44 10.63 -8.28
N PRO A 112 -8.70 11.02 -7.93
CA PRO A 112 -9.39 10.72 -6.68
C PRO A 112 -9.80 9.24 -6.57
N ILE A 113 -9.60 8.64 -5.39
CA ILE A 113 -9.87 7.21 -5.17
C ILE A 113 -11.38 6.97 -5.12
N ASP A 114 -11.88 6.08 -5.97
CA ASP A 114 -13.24 5.54 -5.86
C ASP A 114 -13.32 4.52 -4.71
N GLU A 115 -14.03 4.88 -3.65
CA GLU A 115 -14.24 4.02 -2.48
C GLU A 115 -14.89 2.68 -2.83
N LYS A 116 -15.76 2.63 -3.85
CA LYS A 116 -16.37 1.36 -4.29
C LYS A 116 -15.34 0.46 -4.96
N ALA A 117 -14.47 1.02 -5.78
CA ALA A 117 -13.38 0.29 -6.41
C ALA A 117 -12.37 -0.21 -5.36
N LEU A 118 -12.05 0.63 -4.37
CA LEU A 118 -11.21 0.27 -3.24
C LEU A 118 -11.82 -0.86 -2.40
N ALA A 119 -13.10 -0.76 -2.04
CA ALA A 119 -13.80 -1.81 -1.31
C ALA A 119 -13.85 -3.12 -2.09
N ALA A 120 -14.14 -3.08 -3.39
CA ALA A 120 -14.18 -4.26 -4.26
C ALA A 120 -12.81 -4.95 -4.36
N CYS A 121 -11.73 -4.17 -4.51
CA CYS A 121 -10.35 -4.65 -4.47
C CYS A 121 -10.06 -5.41 -3.17
N LEU A 122 -10.50 -4.85 -2.03
CA LEU A 122 -10.23 -5.41 -0.71
C LEU A 122 -11.14 -6.57 -0.32
N SER A 123 -12.32 -6.64 -0.92
CA SER A 123 -13.32 -7.69 -0.67
C SER A 123 -13.10 -8.93 -1.53
N SER A 124 -12.25 -8.85 -2.57
CA SER A 124 -12.04 -9.97 -3.49
C SER A 124 -11.41 -11.16 -2.74
N PRO A 125 -12.10 -12.31 -2.69
CA PRO A 125 -11.67 -13.49 -1.95
C PRO A 125 -10.81 -14.37 -2.87
N ASP A 126 -9.49 -14.26 -2.75
CA ASP A 126 -8.56 -15.25 -3.34
C ASP A 126 -7.95 -16.13 -2.25
N ASP A 127 -8.80 -16.67 -1.36
CA ASP A 127 -8.51 -17.84 -0.55
C ASP A 127 -9.79 -18.69 -0.47
N ALA A 128 -10.09 -19.36 -1.58
CA ALA A 128 -10.91 -20.58 -1.63
C ALA A 128 -10.01 -21.76 -2.00
#